data_AF-A0A955SG46-F1
#
_entry.id   AF-A0A955SG46-F1
#
_cell.length_a   1.000
_cell.length_b   1.000
_cell.length_c   1.000
_cell.angle_alpha   90.00
_cell.angle_beta   90.00
_cell.angle_gamma   90.00
#
_symmetry.space_group_name_H-M   'P 1'
#
loop_
_entity.id
_entity.type
_entity.pdbx_description
1 polymer ?
#
loop_
_entity_poly.entity_id
_entity_poly.type
_entity_poly.pdbx_seq_one_letter_code
_entity_poly.pdbx_strand_id
1 'polypeptide(L)'
;WERRGPILDFGAEGEMDSAAATSPWVVRENGEWHMFYLGTPNGREVPAFPYLTLKAKSHSLSGPWKKQPEVIPFRTKPGTFYSQTASPGHITQSGEDYVQIFSSTNDPSPNLPFGQRTLGMARTRNLNGEWEVEQSPILPVSEQIENSSLYFEESIGVWFLLTNHIGIDEVEFTDAVWMYWSDDLHHWSPDNKAVVLDGKNCTWASRCIGMPSVIRVKDRLAVFYDAPGGDSIEPLHRDIGLAWLDLPLSIPSEATTPAKRDLA
;
A
#
# COMPACT_ATOMS: atom_id res chain seq x y z
N TRP A 1 13.25 14.36 11.46
CA TRP A 1 13.81 13.17 10.79
C TRP A 1 15.25 13.44 10.40
N GLU A 2 16.14 12.44 10.52
CA GLU A 2 17.53 12.52 10.04
C GLU A 2 17.73 11.45 8.95
N ARG A 3 18.08 11.87 7.73
CA ARG A 3 18.31 10.95 6.60
C ARG A 3 19.65 10.25 6.78
N ARG A 4 19.64 8.90 6.75
CA ARG A 4 20.84 8.07 6.93
C ARG A 4 21.45 7.50 5.63
N GLY A 5 20.82 7.75 4.49
CA GLY A 5 21.25 7.23 3.20
C GLY A 5 20.42 6.04 2.72
N PRO A 6 20.70 5.50 1.51
CA PRO A 6 20.02 4.32 0.99
C PRO A 6 20.39 3.06 1.81
N ILE A 7 19.43 2.14 1.93
CA ILE A 7 19.62 0.85 2.62
C ILE A 7 19.51 -0.36 1.68
N LEU A 8 19.15 -0.10 0.41
CA LEU A 8 18.99 -1.09 -0.64
C LEU A 8 19.36 -0.42 -1.98
N ASP A 9 20.26 -1.04 -2.73
CA ASP A 9 20.67 -0.59 -4.06
C ASP A 9 19.77 -1.18 -5.15
N PHE A 10 19.90 -0.71 -6.40
CA PHE A 10 19.27 -1.36 -7.56
C PHE A 10 19.91 -2.73 -7.85
N GLY A 11 19.18 -3.54 -8.59
CA GLY A 11 19.72 -4.77 -9.16
C GLY A 11 20.72 -4.50 -10.28
N ALA A 12 21.51 -5.51 -10.62
CA ALA A 12 22.33 -5.49 -11.83
C ALA A 12 21.44 -5.47 -13.09
N GLU A 13 22.02 -5.13 -14.24
CA GLU A 13 21.31 -5.18 -15.52
C GLU A 13 20.70 -6.58 -15.76
N GLY A 14 19.40 -6.61 -16.09
CA GLY A 14 18.64 -7.84 -16.27
C GLY A 14 17.99 -8.40 -15.01
N GLU A 15 18.31 -7.88 -13.82
CA GLU A 15 17.61 -8.25 -12.59
C GLU A 15 16.24 -7.57 -12.50
N MET A 16 15.33 -8.17 -11.73
CA MET A 16 13.92 -7.73 -11.63
C MET A 16 13.73 -6.39 -10.92
N ASP A 17 14.77 -5.83 -10.31
CA ASP A 17 14.81 -4.52 -9.66
C ASP A 17 15.96 -3.64 -10.21
N SER A 18 16.36 -3.86 -11.45
CA SER A 18 17.42 -3.07 -12.09
C SER A 18 17.05 -1.61 -12.31
N ALA A 19 15.76 -1.27 -12.39
CA ALA A 19 15.28 0.11 -12.55
C ALA A 19 14.69 0.71 -11.27
N ALA A 20 14.14 -0.11 -10.37
CA ALA A 20 13.66 0.37 -9.08
C ALA A 20 13.70 -0.72 -8.00
N ALA A 21 14.10 -0.32 -6.80
CA ALA A 21 14.01 -1.09 -5.55
C ALA A 21 13.47 -0.17 -4.44
N THR A 22 12.16 -0.16 -4.21
CA THR A 22 11.48 0.87 -3.41
C THR A 22 10.27 0.33 -2.63
N SER A 23 9.56 1.20 -1.93
CA SER A 23 8.31 0.91 -1.20
C SER A 23 8.38 -0.34 -0.31
N PRO A 24 9.32 -0.41 0.65
CA PRO A 24 9.55 -1.61 1.44
C PRO A 24 8.50 -1.79 2.54
N TRP A 25 8.12 -3.04 2.77
CA TRP A 25 7.39 -3.50 3.95
C TRP A 25 8.25 -4.48 4.73
N VAL A 26 8.36 -4.27 6.05
CA VAL A 26 9.22 -5.08 6.90
C VAL A 26 8.43 -5.81 7.98
N VAL A 27 8.77 -7.07 8.21
CA VAL A 27 8.22 -7.92 9.28
C VAL A 27 9.37 -8.65 9.96
N ARG A 28 9.23 -8.92 11.27
CA ARG A 28 10.25 -9.65 12.04
C ARG A 28 9.78 -11.05 12.34
N GLU A 29 10.63 -12.03 12.05
CA GLU A 29 10.41 -13.44 12.38
C GLU A 29 11.70 -14.05 12.93
N ASN A 30 11.62 -14.79 14.04
CA ASN A 30 12.73 -15.56 14.60
C ASN A 30 14.06 -14.77 14.75
N GLY A 31 13.96 -13.47 15.08
CA GLY A 31 15.11 -12.58 15.26
C GLY A 31 15.68 -11.99 13.97
N GLU A 32 15.18 -12.37 12.79
CA GLU A 32 15.54 -11.83 11.48
C GLU A 32 14.47 -10.84 10.99
N TRP A 33 14.90 -9.80 10.28
CA TRP A 33 14.02 -8.88 9.57
C TRP A 33 13.88 -9.33 8.11
N HIS A 34 12.65 -9.39 7.65
CA HIS A 34 12.27 -9.69 6.28
C HIS A 34 11.72 -8.42 5.66
N MET A 35 12.24 -8.04 4.49
CA MET A 35 11.75 -6.94 3.69
C MET A 35 11.14 -7.49 2.42
N PHE A 36 9.93 -7.03 2.11
CA PHE A 36 9.26 -7.23 0.84
C PHE A 36 9.16 -5.87 0.18
N TYR A 37 9.74 -5.71 -1.00
CA TYR A 37 9.88 -4.42 -1.66
C TYR A 37 9.45 -4.48 -3.12
N LEU A 38 9.03 -3.33 -3.65
CA LEU A 38 8.67 -3.17 -5.06
C LEU A 38 9.95 -3.21 -5.89
N GLY A 39 10.02 -4.20 -6.78
CA GLY A 39 11.02 -4.28 -7.84
C GLY A 39 10.39 -4.10 -9.22
N THR A 40 11.10 -3.41 -10.13
CA THR A 40 10.83 -3.47 -11.57
C THR A 40 12.12 -3.29 -12.38
N PRO A 41 12.25 -3.97 -13.54
CA PRO A 41 13.32 -3.68 -14.49
C PRO A 41 12.99 -2.48 -15.41
N ASN A 42 11.78 -1.93 -15.31
CA ASN A 42 11.26 -0.89 -16.20
C ASN A 42 11.12 0.47 -15.49
N GLY A 43 11.42 1.54 -16.20
CA GLY A 43 11.34 2.91 -15.71
C GLY A 43 12.65 3.66 -15.92
N ARG A 44 12.65 4.95 -15.56
CA ARG A 44 13.87 5.78 -15.53
C ARG A 44 13.94 6.53 -14.21
N GLU A 45 13.10 7.55 -14.08
CA GLU A 45 12.95 8.34 -12.84
C GLU A 45 11.77 7.83 -12.02
N VAL A 46 10.70 7.43 -12.72
CA VAL A 46 9.51 6.79 -12.13
C VAL A 46 9.50 5.32 -12.56
N PRO A 47 9.25 4.38 -11.63
CA PRO A 47 9.03 2.97 -11.95
C PRO A 47 7.92 2.79 -12.97
N ALA A 48 8.03 1.78 -13.83
CA ALA A 48 6.97 1.37 -14.75
C ALA A 48 6.63 -0.11 -14.56
N PHE A 49 5.43 -0.50 -14.99
CA PHE A 49 4.98 -1.89 -14.92
C PHE A 49 5.95 -2.85 -15.63
N PRO A 50 6.05 -4.11 -15.16
CA PRO A 50 5.31 -4.67 -14.04
C PRO A 50 5.93 -4.30 -12.69
N TYR A 51 5.09 -4.14 -11.66
CA TYR A 51 5.57 -4.02 -10.28
C TYR A 51 5.54 -5.38 -9.59
N LEU A 52 6.67 -5.77 -9.02
CA LEU A 52 6.88 -7.11 -8.47
C LEU A 52 7.17 -7.04 -6.97
N THR A 53 6.69 -8.04 -6.23
CA THR A 53 7.11 -8.29 -4.86
C THR A 53 8.43 -9.05 -4.86
N LEU A 54 9.49 -8.38 -4.43
CA LEU A 54 10.83 -8.94 -4.23
C LEU A 54 11.21 -8.96 -2.76
N LYS A 55 12.29 -9.67 -2.41
CA LYS A 55 12.63 -9.94 -1.02
C LYS A 55 14.07 -9.63 -0.67
N ALA A 56 14.27 -9.10 0.52
CA ALA A 56 15.56 -8.97 1.18
C ALA A 56 15.46 -9.34 2.67
N LYS A 57 16.59 -9.56 3.32
CA LYS A 57 16.64 -9.85 4.76
C LYS A 57 17.81 -9.18 5.46
N SER A 58 17.70 -8.99 6.77
CA SER A 58 18.75 -8.41 7.60
C SER A 58 18.58 -8.83 9.06
N HIS A 59 19.66 -8.80 9.84
CA HIS A 59 19.57 -8.89 11.31
C HIS A 59 19.29 -7.53 11.97
N SER A 60 19.31 -6.43 11.21
CA SER A 60 19.03 -5.06 11.67
C SER A 60 18.19 -4.27 10.67
N LEU A 61 17.26 -3.43 11.16
CA LEU A 61 16.50 -2.50 10.32
C LEU A 61 17.40 -1.52 9.55
N SER A 62 18.54 -1.15 10.15
CA SER A 62 19.54 -0.28 9.50
C SER A 62 20.35 -0.97 8.41
N GLY A 63 20.11 -2.26 8.16
CA GLY A 63 20.93 -3.08 7.28
C GLY A 63 22.24 -3.56 7.92
N PRO A 64 23.15 -4.14 7.11
CA PRO A 64 23.01 -4.30 5.66
C PRO A 64 21.89 -5.28 5.29
N TRP A 65 21.11 -4.92 4.27
CA TRP A 65 20.09 -5.80 3.71
C TRP A 65 20.68 -6.67 2.61
N LYS A 66 20.42 -7.98 2.69
CA LYS A 66 20.79 -8.96 1.66
C LYS A 66 19.56 -9.30 0.82
N LYS A 67 19.58 -8.94 -0.46
CA LYS A 67 18.55 -9.35 -1.44
C LYS A 67 18.51 -10.88 -1.58
N GLN A 68 17.33 -11.39 -1.88
CA GLN A 68 17.04 -12.81 -2.06
C GLN A 68 16.22 -13.03 -3.35
N PRO A 69 16.83 -12.83 -4.53
CA PRO A 69 16.12 -12.99 -5.81
C PRO A 69 15.56 -14.41 -6.03
N GLU A 70 16.13 -15.40 -5.34
CA GLU A 70 15.67 -16.79 -5.35
C GLU A 70 14.34 -17.01 -4.61
N VAL A 71 13.98 -16.10 -3.70
CA VAL A 71 12.69 -16.19 -3.00
C VAL A 71 11.66 -15.41 -3.81
N ILE A 72 10.69 -16.14 -4.35
CA ILE A 72 9.60 -15.60 -5.15
C ILE A 72 8.31 -15.78 -4.35
N PRO A 73 7.82 -14.74 -3.65
CA PRO A 73 6.56 -14.83 -2.91
C PRO A 73 5.42 -15.16 -3.86
N PHE A 74 5.24 -14.33 -4.88
CA PHE A 74 4.29 -14.51 -5.98
C PHE A 74 4.68 -13.57 -7.14
N ARG A 75 3.98 -13.69 -8.27
CA ARG A 75 4.18 -12.90 -9.49
C ARG A 75 2.85 -12.40 -10.02
N THR A 76 2.90 -11.44 -10.94
CA THR A 76 1.73 -11.03 -11.71
C THR A 76 1.17 -12.21 -12.51
N LYS A 77 -0.15 -12.20 -12.75
CA LYS A 77 -0.82 -13.25 -13.52
C LYS A 77 -1.70 -12.64 -14.62
N PRO A 78 -1.37 -12.83 -15.91
CA PRO A 78 -2.17 -12.30 -17.02
C PRO A 78 -3.65 -12.70 -16.93
N GLY A 79 -4.55 -11.80 -17.33
CA GLY A 79 -6.00 -12.05 -17.30
C GLY A 79 -6.62 -12.06 -15.90
N THR A 80 -5.93 -11.50 -14.89
CA THR A 80 -6.45 -11.35 -13.52
C THR A 80 -6.40 -9.89 -13.07
N PHE A 81 -6.93 -9.59 -11.89
CA PHE A 81 -6.90 -8.24 -11.32
C PHE A 81 -5.47 -7.75 -10.96
N TYR A 82 -4.48 -8.65 -10.91
CA TYR A 82 -3.08 -8.37 -10.60
C TYR A 82 -2.15 -8.74 -11.78
N SER A 83 -2.61 -8.50 -13.00
CA SER A 83 -1.88 -8.85 -14.22
C SER A 83 -0.69 -7.94 -14.52
N GLN A 84 -0.76 -6.66 -14.12
CA GLN A 84 0.31 -5.68 -14.34
C GLN A 84 1.13 -5.43 -13.07
N THR A 85 0.48 -5.50 -11.90
CA THR A 85 1.09 -5.13 -10.63
C THR A 85 0.79 -6.17 -9.57
N ALA A 86 1.84 -6.55 -8.84
CA ALA A 86 1.86 -7.35 -7.63
C ALA A 86 2.82 -6.67 -6.63
N SER A 87 2.57 -5.39 -6.34
CA SER A 87 3.44 -4.55 -5.51
C SER A 87 3.19 -4.83 -4.03
N PRO A 88 4.23 -5.04 -3.21
CA PRO A 88 4.04 -5.47 -1.83
C PRO A 88 3.32 -4.40 -1.01
N GLY A 89 2.52 -4.87 -0.07
CA GLY A 89 1.88 -4.04 0.94
C GLY A 89 2.14 -4.53 2.35
N HIS A 90 1.39 -3.99 3.30
CA HIS A 90 1.53 -4.32 4.72
C HIS A 90 1.38 -5.82 4.97
N ILE A 91 2.28 -6.36 5.78
CA ILE A 91 2.28 -7.77 6.21
C ILE A 91 1.90 -7.84 7.69
N THR A 92 0.88 -8.61 8.00
CA THR A 92 0.44 -8.87 9.38
C THR A 92 0.33 -10.36 9.63
N GLN A 93 0.40 -10.77 10.90
CA GLN A 93 0.19 -12.15 11.29
C GLN A 93 -1.31 -12.40 11.53
N SER A 94 -1.83 -13.51 11.00
CA SER A 94 -3.20 -14.00 11.22
C SER A 94 -3.12 -15.48 11.61
N GLY A 95 -3.16 -15.76 12.91
CA GLY A 95 -2.94 -17.11 13.43
C GLY A 95 -1.53 -17.65 13.11
N GLU A 96 -1.47 -18.78 12.40
CA GLU A 96 -0.21 -19.39 11.93
C GLU A 96 0.28 -18.82 10.60
N ASP A 97 -0.54 -18.02 9.91
CA ASP A 97 -0.23 -17.48 8.60
C ASP A 97 0.24 -16.01 8.70
N TYR A 98 1.07 -15.60 7.75
CA TYR A 98 1.29 -14.21 7.39
C TYR A 98 0.36 -13.85 6.25
N VAL A 99 -0.24 -12.67 6.34
CA VAL A 99 -1.12 -12.08 5.32
C VAL A 99 -0.48 -10.80 4.81
N GLN A 100 -0.39 -10.66 3.49
CA GLN A 100 -0.01 -9.41 2.83
C GLN A 100 -1.20 -8.85 2.05
N ILE A 101 -1.51 -7.58 2.25
CA ILE A 101 -2.47 -6.83 1.43
C ILE A 101 -1.69 -6.06 0.37
N PHE A 102 -1.55 -6.63 -0.83
CA PHE A 102 -0.68 -6.10 -1.88
C PHE A 102 -1.46 -5.21 -2.85
N SER A 103 -0.77 -4.27 -3.50
CA SER A 103 -1.39 -3.42 -4.53
C SER A 103 -1.37 -4.13 -5.87
N SER A 104 -2.44 -3.96 -6.64
CA SER A 104 -2.65 -4.66 -7.89
C SER A 104 -3.22 -3.75 -8.98
N THR A 105 -2.96 -4.13 -10.23
CA THR A 105 -3.44 -3.41 -11.41
C THR A 105 -3.79 -4.45 -12.47
N ASN A 106 -4.98 -4.33 -13.04
CA ASN A 106 -5.46 -5.21 -14.10
C ASN A 106 -4.93 -4.78 -15.48
N ASP A 107 -5.28 -5.54 -16.52
CA ASP A 107 -4.83 -5.25 -17.87
C ASP A 107 -5.40 -3.92 -18.38
N PRO A 108 -4.57 -3.09 -19.04
CA PRO A 108 -5.05 -1.90 -19.74
C PRO A 108 -6.17 -2.24 -20.74
N SER A 109 -7.08 -1.30 -20.91
CA SER A 109 -8.11 -1.35 -21.96
C SER A 109 -8.07 -0.06 -22.77
N PRO A 110 -8.68 -0.01 -23.98
CA PRO A 110 -8.69 1.21 -24.80
C PRO A 110 -9.23 2.45 -24.08
N ASN A 111 -10.12 2.27 -23.10
CA ASN A 111 -10.71 3.37 -22.31
C ASN A 111 -9.95 3.63 -20.99
N LEU A 112 -9.06 2.72 -20.58
CA LEU A 112 -8.30 2.77 -19.33
C LEU A 112 -6.87 2.32 -19.62
N PRO A 113 -6.04 3.20 -20.20
CA PRO A 113 -4.74 2.83 -20.76
C PRO A 113 -3.70 2.40 -19.69
N PHE A 114 -3.98 2.64 -18.41
CA PHE A 114 -3.14 2.22 -17.29
C PHE A 114 -3.74 1.08 -16.46
N GLY A 115 -4.89 0.54 -16.87
CA GLY A 115 -5.66 -0.40 -16.07
C GLY A 115 -6.32 0.27 -14.85
N GLN A 116 -7.03 -0.52 -14.06
CA GLN A 116 -7.63 -0.13 -12.80
C GLN A 116 -6.89 -0.78 -11.64
N ARG A 117 -6.81 -0.04 -10.54
CA ARG A 117 -6.08 -0.47 -9.35
C ARG A 117 -7.04 -0.96 -8.27
N THR A 118 -6.60 -1.98 -7.55
CA THR A 118 -7.25 -2.46 -6.34
C THR A 118 -6.22 -3.15 -5.45
N LEU A 119 -6.67 -3.74 -4.35
CA LEU A 119 -5.87 -4.51 -3.42
C LEU A 119 -6.16 -6.00 -3.56
N GLY A 120 -5.10 -6.80 -3.50
CA GLY A 120 -5.16 -8.26 -3.39
C GLY A 120 -4.68 -8.74 -2.04
N MET A 121 -4.93 -10.02 -1.75
CA MET A 121 -4.45 -10.68 -0.54
C MET A 121 -3.59 -11.89 -0.91
N ALA A 122 -2.45 -12.03 -0.23
CA ALA A 122 -1.59 -13.20 -0.34
C ALA A 122 -1.28 -13.77 1.06
N ARG A 123 -1.15 -15.09 1.19
CA ARG A 123 -0.91 -15.79 2.46
C ARG A 123 0.26 -16.75 2.40
N THR A 124 0.99 -16.91 3.50
CA THR A 124 2.01 -17.94 3.65
C THR A 124 2.24 -18.30 5.11
N ARG A 125 2.81 -19.48 5.37
CA ARG A 125 3.38 -19.86 6.69
C ARG A 125 4.90 -19.73 6.74
N ASN A 126 5.51 -19.39 5.61
CA ASN A 126 6.95 -19.31 5.47
C ASN A 126 7.30 -18.06 4.68
N LEU A 127 7.83 -17.04 5.37
CA LEU A 127 8.27 -15.80 4.72
C LEU A 127 9.39 -16.02 3.69
N ASN A 128 10.06 -17.18 3.69
CA ASN A 128 11.04 -17.58 2.68
C ASN A 128 10.48 -18.46 1.55
N GLY A 129 9.18 -18.76 1.56
CA GLY A 129 8.52 -19.62 0.59
C GLY A 129 7.62 -18.86 -0.38
N GLU A 130 6.86 -19.63 -1.15
CA GLU A 130 5.77 -19.14 -1.98
C GLU A 130 4.57 -18.72 -1.13
N TRP A 131 3.77 -17.81 -1.69
CA TRP A 131 2.57 -17.27 -1.08
C TRP A 131 1.38 -17.60 -1.97
N GLU A 132 0.29 -18.01 -1.35
CA GLU A 132 -0.97 -18.27 -2.03
C GLU A 132 -1.71 -16.94 -2.22
N VAL A 133 -1.99 -16.58 -3.46
CA VAL A 133 -2.73 -15.36 -3.83
C VAL A 133 -4.21 -15.67 -3.98
N GLU A 134 -5.05 -14.88 -3.31
CA GLU A 134 -6.50 -14.92 -3.51
C GLU A 134 -6.87 -14.61 -4.96
N GLN A 135 -7.80 -15.39 -5.53
CA GLN A 135 -8.15 -15.23 -6.95
C GLN A 135 -9.00 -13.99 -7.22
N SER A 136 -9.66 -13.46 -6.19
CA SER A 136 -10.45 -12.23 -6.24
C SER A 136 -9.77 -11.11 -5.46
N PRO A 137 -9.92 -9.84 -5.89
CA PRO A 137 -9.42 -8.72 -5.09
C PRO A 137 -10.22 -8.60 -3.80
N ILE A 138 -9.63 -7.97 -2.77
CA ILE A 138 -10.31 -7.77 -1.48
C ILE A 138 -11.38 -6.67 -1.55
N LEU A 139 -11.27 -5.77 -2.54
CA LEU A 139 -12.21 -4.70 -2.82
C LEU A 139 -12.41 -4.58 -4.34
N PRO A 140 -13.58 -4.10 -4.82
CA PRO A 140 -13.85 -3.96 -6.24
C PRO A 140 -12.83 -3.05 -6.95
N VAL A 141 -12.47 -3.36 -8.20
CA VAL A 141 -11.59 -2.51 -9.04
C VAL A 141 -12.16 -1.11 -9.31
N SER A 142 -13.47 -0.93 -9.15
CA SER A 142 -14.14 0.37 -9.24
C SER A 142 -13.79 1.30 -8.09
N GLU A 143 -13.22 0.80 -6.99
CA GLU A 143 -12.74 1.62 -5.89
C GLU A 143 -11.47 2.39 -6.26
N GLN A 144 -10.69 1.94 -7.26
CA GLN A 144 -9.47 2.62 -7.74
C GLN A 144 -8.52 3.01 -6.58
N ILE A 145 -8.08 1.99 -5.85
CA ILE A 145 -7.23 2.13 -4.65
C ILE A 145 -5.93 1.35 -4.78
N GLU A 146 -4.87 1.85 -4.14
CA GLU A 146 -3.60 1.14 -4.00
C GLU A 146 -2.82 1.64 -2.77
N ASN A 147 -1.68 1.00 -2.48
CA ASN A 147 -0.77 1.26 -1.38
C ASN A 147 -1.50 1.29 -0.02
N SER A 148 -1.54 0.12 0.64
CA SER A 148 -2.32 -0.04 1.87
C SER A 148 -1.49 -0.31 3.11
N SER A 149 -2.04 0.09 4.26
CA SER A 149 -1.54 -0.20 5.59
C SER A 149 -2.68 -0.57 6.53
N LEU A 150 -2.39 -1.43 7.51
CA LEU A 150 -3.37 -1.95 8.45
C LEU A 150 -3.12 -1.40 9.86
N TYR A 151 -4.21 -1.19 10.61
CA TYR A 151 -4.23 -1.00 12.05
C TYR A 151 -5.36 -1.84 12.66
N PHE A 152 -5.08 -2.56 13.75
CA PHE A 152 -6.10 -3.30 14.49
C PHE A 152 -6.43 -2.57 15.78
N GLU A 153 -7.71 -2.21 15.95
CA GLU A 153 -8.22 -1.60 17.17
C GLU A 153 -8.75 -2.68 18.13
N GLU A 154 -7.91 -3.05 19.09
CA GLU A 154 -8.19 -4.12 20.07
C GLU A 154 -9.46 -3.84 20.89
N SER A 155 -9.75 -2.56 21.17
CA SER A 155 -10.87 -2.17 22.04
C SER A 155 -12.25 -2.52 21.47
N ILE A 156 -12.35 -2.67 20.14
CA ILE A 156 -13.59 -3.03 19.44
C ILE A 156 -13.43 -4.24 18.52
N GLY A 157 -12.22 -4.81 18.41
CA GLY A 157 -11.96 -6.00 17.59
C GLY A 157 -12.07 -5.74 16.08
N VAL A 158 -11.67 -4.56 15.62
CA VAL A 158 -11.86 -4.11 14.21
C VAL A 158 -10.53 -3.78 13.56
N TRP A 159 -10.35 -4.27 12.34
CA TRP A 159 -9.29 -3.86 11.42
C TRP A 159 -9.68 -2.58 10.68
N PHE A 160 -8.73 -1.67 10.57
CA PHE A 160 -8.79 -0.49 9.74
C PHE A 160 -7.71 -0.59 8.66
N LEU A 161 -8.11 -0.51 7.40
CA LEU A 161 -7.23 -0.51 6.23
C LEU A 161 -7.19 0.90 5.67
N LEU A 162 -6.03 1.55 5.72
CA LEU A 162 -5.78 2.84 5.08
C LEU A 162 -5.11 2.62 3.74
N THR A 163 -5.63 3.25 2.69
CA THR A 163 -5.13 3.09 1.32
C THR A 163 -5.30 4.41 0.57
N ASN A 164 -4.44 4.70 -0.41
CA ASN A 164 -4.72 5.86 -1.26
C ASN A 164 -5.80 5.54 -2.30
N HIS A 165 -6.62 6.52 -2.62
CA HIS A 165 -7.54 6.52 -3.76
C HIS A 165 -6.87 7.20 -4.96
N ILE A 166 -7.27 6.79 -6.16
CA ILE A 166 -6.80 7.34 -7.42
C ILE A 166 -7.89 8.25 -7.99
N GLY A 167 -7.64 9.56 -7.88
CA GLY A 167 -8.42 10.58 -8.55
C GLY A 167 -8.18 10.54 -10.06
N ILE A 168 -9.25 10.76 -10.83
CA ILE A 168 -9.21 10.85 -12.28
C ILE A 168 -9.68 12.24 -12.68
N ASP A 169 -8.76 13.04 -13.23
CA ASP A 169 -9.04 14.34 -13.86
C ASP A 169 -8.52 14.29 -15.30
N GLU A 170 -7.74 15.29 -15.76
CA GLU A 170 -6.98 15.18 -17.02
C GLU A 170 -5.95 14.03 -17.01
N VAL A 171 -5.45 13.67 -15.83
CA VAL A 171 -4.52 12.56 -15.57
C VAL A 171 -4.90 11.85 -14.26
N GLU A 172 -4.41 10.62 -14.08
CA GLU A 172 -4.56 9.87 -12.83
C GLU A 172 -3.53 10.32 -11.79
N PHE A 173 -3.95 10.51 -10.54
CA PHE A 173 -3.06 10.78 -9.40
C PHE A 173 -3.69 10.29 -8.09
N THR A 174 -2.87 10.10 -7.05
CA THR A 174 -3.39 9.74 -5.72
C THR A 174 -3.98 10.98 -5.04
N ASP A 175 -5.29 11.04 -4.83
CA ASP A 175 -5.98 12.27 -4.41
C ASP A 175 -6.33 12.31 -2.91
N ALA A 176 -6.42 11.15 -2.28
CA ALA A 176 -6.84 11.01 -0.90
C ALA A 176 -6.32 9.73 -0.26
N VAL A 177 -6.30 9.72 1.08
CA VAL A 177 -6.22 8.51 1.90
C VAL A 177 -7.64 8.14 2.32
N TRP A 178 -8.09 6.97 1.90
CA TRP A 178 -9.33 6.33 2.33
C TRP A 178 -9.05 5.33 3.44
N MET A 179 -10.06 5.05 4.24
CA MET A 179 -10.03 4.04 5.29
C MET A 179 -11.25 3.14 5.18
N TYR A 180 -11.02 1.84 5.18
CA TYR A 180 -12.03 0.80 5.29
C TYR A 180 -11.98 0.16 6.67
N TRP A 181 -13.09 -0.44 7.11
CA TRP A 181 -13.11 -1.22 8.36
C TRP A 181 -13.81 -2.56 8.22
N SER A 182 -13.32 -3.55 8.98
CA SER A 182 -13.89 -4.89 9.07
C SER A 182 -13.54 -5.56 10.40
N ASP A 183 -14.43 -6.40 10.92
CA ASP A 183 -14.12 -7.33 12.03
C ASP A 183 -13.42 -8.62 11.54
N ASP A 184 -13.33 -8.82 10.23
CA ASP A 184 -12.65 -9.93 9.58
C ASP A 184 -11.59 -9.43 8.59
N LEU A 185 -10.32 -9.73 8.88
CA LEU A 185 -9.17 -9.37 8.03
C LEU A 185 -9.32 -9.90 6.59
N HIS A 186 -10.08 -10.97 6.39
CA HIS A 186 -10.26 -11.64 5.10
C HIS A 186 -11.45 -11.15 4.29
N HIS A 187 -12.34 -10.33 4.87
CA HIS A 187 -13.54 -9.85 4.20
C HIS A 187 -13.71 -8.35 4.39
N TRP A 188 -13.75 -7.61 3.29
CA TRP A 188 -13.89 -6.15 3.29
C TRP A 188 -15.13 -5.73 2.51
N SER A 189 -15.79 -4.67 2.96
CA SER A 189 -16.96 -4.10 2.27
C SER A 189 -16.64 -2.72 1.72
N PRO A 190 -16.95 -2.41 0.45
CA PRO A 190 -16.80 -1.06 -0.10
C PRO A 190 -17.75 -0.04 0.53
N ASP A 191 -18.80 -0.49 1.24
CA ASP A 191 -19.72 0.38 1.96
C ASP A 191 -19.17 0.83 3.33
N ASN A 192 -18.23 0.08 3.89
CA ASN A 192 -17.60 0.35 5.18
C ASN A 192 -16.34 1.20 4.99
N LYS A 193 -16.50 2.45 4.53
CA LYS A 193 -15.38 3.34 4.24
C LYS A 193 -15.61 4.80 4.61
N ALA A 194 -14.51 5.52 4.78
CA ALA A 194 -14.46 6.97 4.96
C ALA A 194 -13.20 7.57 4.33
N VAL A 195 -13.25 8.86 4.01
CA VAL A 195 -12.06 9.63 3.63
C VAL A 195 -11.37 10.12 4.91
N VAL A 196 -10.09 9.80 5.07
CA VAL A 196 -9.29 10.19 6.24
C VAL A 196 -8.53 11.48 5.98
N LEU A 197 -7.90 11.58 4.81
CA LEU A 197 -7.09 12.73 4.43
C LEU A 197 -7.32 13.04 2.94
N ASP A 198 -7.71 14.26 2.63
CA ASP A 198 -7.88 14.75 1.26
C ASP A 198 -7.53 16.25 1.20
N GLY A 199 -7.74 16.87 0.03
CA GLY A 199 -7.50 18.29 -0.15
C GLY A 199 -8.37 19.23 0.69
N LYS A 200 -9.40 18.73 1.39
CA LYS A 200 -10.28 19.55 2.24
C LYS A 200 -9.79 19.66 3.67
N ASN A 201 -9.05 18.67 4.16
CA ASN A 201 -8.55 18.64 5.54
C ASN A 201 -7.02 18.60 5.64
N CYS A 202 -6.30 18.33 4.55
CA CYS A 202 -4.85 18.48 4.49
C CYS A 202 -4.46 19.94 4.26
N THR A 203 -3.67 20.50 5.17
CA THR A 203 -3.22 21.90 5.09
C THR A 203 -1.96 22.08 4.24
N TRP A 204 -1.25 20.98 3.94
CA TRP A 204 0.00 21.01 3.18
C TRP A 204 -0.20 20.69 1.70
N ALA A 205 -1.05 19.74 1.35
CA ALA A 205 -1.31 19.30 -0.03
C ALA A 205 -2.81 19.28 -0.31
N SER A 206 -3.26 19.98 -1.34
CA SER A 206 -4.68 20.12 -1.71
C SER A 206 -5.11 19.16 -2.83
N ARG A 207 -4.18 18.54 -3.56
CA ARG A 207 -4.51 17.66 -4.69
C ARG A 207 -3.89 16.28 -4.65
N CYS A 208 -2.60 16.15 -4.40
CA CYS A 208 -1.93 14.86 -4.44
C CYS A 208 -1.52 14.39 -3.04
N ILE A 209 -2.12 13.29 -2.59
CA ILE A 209 -1.91 12.66 -1.28
C ILE A 209 -1.94 11.14 -1.48
N GLY A 210 -0.86 10.45 -1.12
CA GLY A 210 -0.73 9.02 -1.39
C GLY A 210 0.03 8.21 -0.35
N MET A 211 0.23 6.93 -0.66
CA MET A 211 1.09 5.98 0.04
C MET A 211 0.98 6.02 1.58
N PRO A 212 -0.24 5.85 2.15
CA PRO A 212 -0.40 5.91 3.59
C PRO A 212 0.32 4.78 4.30
N SER A 213 0.99 5.10 5.40
CA SER A 213 1.46 4.11 6.37
C SER A 213 1.14 4.55 7.78
N VAL A 214 0.74 3.61 8.63
CA VAL A 214 0.28 3.89 9.99
C VAL A 214 1.11 3.20 11.06
N ILE A 215 1.30 3.88 12.18
CA ILE A 215 1.88 3.31 13.39
C ILE A 215 1.26 3.92 14.64
N ARG A 216 0.96 3.09 15.62
CA ARG A 216 0.48 3.55 16.93
C ARG A 216 1.61 4.22 17.70
N VAL A 217 1.34 5.41 18.21
CA VAL A 217 2.21 6.15 19.12
C VAL A 217 1.41 6.56 20.34
N LYS A 218 1.54 5.78 21.42
CA LYS A 218 0.77 5.95 22.67
C LYS A 218 -0.75 5.90 22.41
N ASP A 219 -1.41 7.03 22.57
CA ASP A 219 -2.84 7.31 22.47
C ASP A 219 -3.26 7.90 21.12
N ARG A 220 -2.36 7.87 20.13
CA ARG A 220 -2.63 8.35 18.77
C ARG A 220 -2.12 7.41 17.71
N LEU A 221 -2.73 7.45 16.54
CA LEU A 221 -2.26 6.80 15.32
C LEU A 221 -1.57 7.84 14.44
N ALA A 222 -0.28 7.66 14.20
CA ALA A 222 0.44 8.44 13.19
C ALA A 222 0.05 7.92 11.81
N VAL A 223 -0.37 8.81 10.92
CA VAL A 223 -0.62 8.53 9.51
C VAL A 223 0.43 9.28 8.70
N PHE A 224 1.42 8.56 8.20
CA PHE A 224 2.37 9.08 7.24
C PHE A 224 1.79 8.97 5.84
N TYR A 225 2.05 9.95 4.98
CA TYR A 225 1.61 9.99 3.59
C TYR A 225 2.66 10.73 2.77
N ASP A 226 2.65 10.55 1.45
CA ASP A 226 3.50 11.30 0.55
C ASP A 226 2.70 12.33 -0.27
N ALA A 227 3.31 13.49 -0.52
CA ALA A 227 2.70 14.55 -1.32
C ALA A 227 3.77 15.52 -1.86
N PRO A 228 3.53 16.17 -3.01
CA PRO A 228 4.38 17.26 -3.50
C PRO A 228 4.08 18.62 -2.81
N GLY A 229 2.98 18.71 -2.05
CA GLY A 229 2.52 19.95 -1.42
C GLY A 229 1.78 20.90 -2.37
N GLY A 230 1.06 21.85 -1.78
CA GLY A 230 0.20 22.79 -2.50
C GLY A 230 -0.78 22.07 -3.44
N ASP A 231 -0.98 22.65 -4.62
CA ASP A 231 -1.89 22.15 -5.65
C ASP A 231 -1.20 21.25 -6.71
N SER A 232 0.00 20.77 -6.41
CA SER A 232 0.78 19.96 -7.37
C SER A 232 0.27 18.52 -7.43
N ILE A 233 0.37 17.94 -8.63
CA ILE A 233 0.17 16.50 -8.90
C ILE A 233 1.44 15.86 -9.49
N GLU A 234 2.59 16.53 -9.34
CA GLU A 234 3.85 16.06 -9.89
C GLU A 234 4.25 14.69 -9.27
N PRO A 235 4.62 13.69 -10.09
CA PRO A 235 4.98 12.36 -9.59
C PRO A 235 6.35 12.34 -8.89
N LEU A 236 7.19 13.37 -9.13
CA LEU A 236 8.51 13.53 -8.54
C LEU A 236 8.46 14.58 -7.41
N HIS A 237 9.56 14.66 -6.64
CA HIS A 237 9.76 15.66 -5.59
C HIS A 237 8.69 15.65 -4.49
N ARG A 238 8.18 14.46 -4.15
CA ARG A 238 7.25 14.26 -3.04
C ARG A 238 8.01 14.16 -1.72
N ASP A 239 7.47 14.79 -0.68
CA ASP A 239 7.95 14.70 0.70
C ASP A 239 7.01 13.82 1.54
N ILE A 240 7.41 13.53 2.77
CA ILE A 240 6.61 12.75 3.74
C ILE A 240 5.89 13.70 4.69
N GLY A 241 4.56 13.67 4.65
CA GLY A 241 3.66 14.31 5.60
C GLY A 241 3.36 13.43 6.81
N LEU A 242 2.85 14.05 7.87
CA LEU A 242 2.38 13.39 9.08
C LEU A 242 1.04 13.99 9.51
N ALA A 243 0.02 13.14 9.58
CA ALA A 243 -1.26 13.43 10.21
C ALA A 243 -1.44 12.55 11.47
N TRP A 244 -2.39 12.90 12.31
CA TRP A 244 -2.69 12.19 13.55
C TRP A 244 -4.18 11.88 13.62
N LEU A 245 -4.51 10.66 14.07
CA LEU A 245 -5.84 10.29 14.54
C LEU A 245 -5.75 9.97 16.03
N ASP A 246 -6.78 10.31 16.79
CA ASP A 246 -6.88 9.96 18.21
C ASP A 246 -7.29 8.49 18.37
N LEU A 247 -6.73 7.80 19.37
CA LEU A 247 -7.09 6.42 19.71
C LEU A 247 -7.90 6.36 21.02
N PRO A 248 -8.81 5.39 21.18
CA PRO A 248 -9.13 4.32 20.23
C PRO A 248 -9.91 4.82 19.01
N LEU A 249 -9.73 4.16 17.86
CA LEU A 249 -10.60 4.41 16.71
C LEU A 249 -12.01 3.87 16.97
N SER A 250 -13.00 4.53 16.39
CA SER A 250 -14.40 4.09 16.42
C SER A 250 -14.97 3.98 15.01
N ILE A 251 -15.84 3.01 14.78
CA ILE A 251 -16.63 2.97 13.54
C ILE A 251 -17.59 4.18 13.51
N PRO A 252 -17.64 4.95 12.41
CA PRO A 252 -18.60 6.03 12.29
C PRO A 252 -20.05 5.54 12.47
N SER A 253 -20.80 6.14 13.39
CA SER A 253 -22.23 5.85 13.54
C SER A 253 -23.02 6.48 12.38
N GLU A 254 -24.09 5.82 11.91
CA GLU A 254 -24.99 6.35 10.85
C GLU A 254 -25.54 7.76 11.17
N ALA A 255 -25.60 8.14 12.46
CA ALA A 255 -26.11 9.42 12.93
C ALA A 255 -25.21 10.63 12.63
N THR A 256 -24.00 10.42 12.12
CA THR A 256 -23.02 11.49 11.83
C THR A 256 -22.64 11.63 10.36
N THR A 257 -23.25 10.86 9.46
CA THR A 257 -23.01 11.01 8.02
C THR A 257 -23.72 12.29 7.53
N PRO A 258 -23.01 13.35 7.10
CA PRO A 258 -23.66 14.35 6.26
C PRO A 258 -24.18 13.57 5.05
N ALA A 259 -25.48 13.70 4.76
CA ALA A 259 -26.18 12.97 3.70
C ALA A 259 -25.25 12.64 2.53
N LYS A 260 -25.20 11.37 2.11
CA LYS A 260 -24.49 10.89 0.91
C LYS A 260 -24.61 11.97 -0.18
N ARG A 261 -23.57 12.78 -0.33
CA ARG A 261 -23.50 13.75 -1.42
C ARG A 261 -22.90 12.95 -2.55
N ASP A 262 -23.70 12.77 -3.59
CA ASP A 262 -23.29 12.16 -4.84
C ASP A 262 -21.92 12.74 -5.23
N LEU A 263 -20.92 11.88 -5.25
CA LEU A 263 -19.66 12.15 -5.93
C LEU A 263 -20.02 12.11 -7.42
N ALA A 264 -20.16 13.30 -8.01
CA ALA A 264 -20.23 13.49 -9.45
C ALA A 264 -18.83 13.43 -10.05
#